data_AF-A0A1G9SU91-F1
#
_entry.id   AF-A0A1G9SU91-F1
#
_cell.length_a   1.000
_cell.length_b   1.000
_cell.length_c   1.000
_cell.angle_alpha   90.00
_cell.angle_beta   90.00
_cell.angle_gamma   90.00
#
_symmetry.space_group_name_H-M   'P 1'
#
loop_
_entity.id
_entity.type
_entity.pdbx_description
1 polymer ?
#
loop_
_entity_poly.entity_id
_entity_poly.type
_entity_poly.pdbx_seq_one_letter_code
_entity_poly.pdbx_strand_id
1 'polypeptide(L)'
;MKKNFTCIICPNSCDIEVMFEGNAIGTVNGASCSKGIEYAKNEMVHPMRTITTSVFVQQGIVPLVSVKLDTPIPKEKIFEVMKFIRDIKVTAPVISGQIIIANILGLKSNVVATKTVEKV
;
A
#
# COMPACT_ATOMS: atom_id res chain seq x y z
N MET A 1 -1.15 25.13 14.13
CA MET A 1 -2.11 24.73 13.07
C MET A 1 -2.79 23.43 13.49
N LYS A 2 -3.96 23.10 12.93
CA LYS A 2 -4.69 21.87 13.26
C LYS A 2 -5.10 21.12 12.00
N LYS A 3 -5.04 19.79 12.04
CA LYS A 3 -5.42 18.90 10.94
C LYS A 3 -6.25 17.73 11.48
N ASN A 4 -7.35 17.43 10.80
CA ASN A 4 -8.25 16.35 11.17
C ASN A 4 -7.97 15.11 10.32
N PHE A 5 -8.06 13.95 10.95
CA PHE A 5 -7.91 12.64 10.33
C PHE A 5 -8.99 11.71 10.85
N THR A 6 -9.57 10.92 9.95
CA THR A 6 -10.37 9.76 10.35
C THR A 6 -9.44 8.55 10.41
N CYS A 7 -9.38 7.87 11.56
CA CYS A 7 -8.58 6.68 11.75
C CYS A 7 -9.15 5.52 10.92
N ILE A 8 -8.39 5.01 9.94
CA ILE A 8 -8.83 3.91 9.07
C ILE A 8 -8.37 2.52 9.54
N ILE A 9 -7.75 2.44 10.72
CA ILE A 9 -7.12 1.20 11.21
C ILE A 9 -8.15 0.18 11.71
N CYS A 10 -9.30 0.64 12.22
CA CYS A 10 -10.33 -0.22 12.80
C CYS A 10 -11.73 0.33 12.50
N PRO A 11 -12.80 -0.47 12.63
CA PRO A 11 -14.15 -0.05 12.24
C PRO A 11 -14.70 1.13 13.08
N ASN A 12 -14.14 1.38 14.27
CA ASN A 12 -14.56 2.49 15.13
C ASN A 12 -14.34 3.87 14.51
N SER A 13 -13.42 3.98 13.54
CA SER A 13 -13.24 5.18 12.72
C SER A 13 -13.13 6.48 13.51
N CYS A 14 -12.31 6.49 14.57
CA CYS A 14 -12.17 7.66 15.44
C CYS A 14 -11.78 8.92 14.65
N ASP A 15 -12.43 10.04 14.95
CA ASP A 15 -12.02 11.34 14.47
C ASP A 15 -10.89 11.89 15.34
N ILE A 16 -9.74 12.14 14.73
CA ILE A 16 -8.50 12.52 15.39
C ILE A 16 -8.09 13.91 14.92
N GLU A 17 -7.93 14.82 15.87
CA GLU A 17 -7.38 16.16 15.63
C GLU A 17 -5.90 16.18 16.04
N VAL A 18 -5.02 16.59 15.13
CA VAL A 18 -3.59 16.73 15.39
C VAL A 18 -3.23 18.21 15.33
N MET A 19 -2.67 18.72 16.43
CA MET A 19 -2.07 20.04 16.49
C MET A 19 -0.61 19.97 16.08
N PHE A 20 -0.16 20.91 15.26
CA PHE A 20 1.22 20.97 14.78
C PHE A 20 1.71 22.40 14.58
N GLU A 21 3.01 22.59 14.73
CA GLU A 21 3.72 23.85 14.48
C GLU A 21 4.89 23.59 13.52
N GLY A 22 4.76 24.05 12.27
CA GLY A 22 5.70 23.70 11.21
C GLY A 22 5.74 22.19 10.97
N ASN A 23 6.92 21.59 11.13
CA ASN A 23 7.10 20.13 11.03
C ASN A 23 7.00 19.39 12.38
N ALA A 24 6.83 20.11 13.49
CA ALA A 24 6.71 19.49 14.81
C ALA A 24 5.26 19.08 15.09
N ILE A 25 5.03 17.78 15.29
CA ILE A 25 3.74 17.26 15.74
C ILE A 25 3.59 17.54 17.24
N GLY A 26 2.55 18.28 17.59
CA GLY A 26 2.13 18.52 18.97
C GLY A 26 1.14 17.47 19.45
N THR A 27 0.08 17.91 20.12
CA THR A 27 -0.92 17.05 20.74
C THR A 27 -1.83 16.37 19.72
N VAL A 28 -2.12 15.08 19.95
CA VAL A 28 -3.09 14.28 19.19
C VAL A 28 -4.30 14.01 20.07
N ASN A 29 -5.47 14.53 19.70
CA ASN A 29 -6.72 14.40 20.43
C ASN A 29 -7.74 13.56 19.65
N GLY A 30 -8.66 12.89 20.35
CA GLY A 30 -9.76 12.13 19.72
C GLY A 30 -9.45 10.66 19.39
N ALA A 31 -8.20 10.22 19.56
CA ALA A 31 -7.84 8.82 19.38
C ALA A 31 -8.25 7.98 20.61
N SER A 32 -9.10 6.96 20.41
CA SER A 32 -9.50 6.02 21.46
C SER A 32 -8.44 4.95 21.79
N CYS A 33 -7.33 4.89 21.04
CA CYS A 33 -6.26 3.92 21.24
C CYS A 33 -4.91 4.43 20.74
N SER A 34 -3.82 3.80 21.19
CA SER A 34 -2.45 4.11 20.77
C SER A 34 -2.23 3.97 19.26
N LYS A 35 -2.85 2.97 18.62
CA LYS A 35 -2.79 2.76 17.17
C LYS A 35 -3.35 3.94 16.37
N GLY A 36 -4.40 4.58 16.86
CA GLY A 36 -4.97 5.77 16.23
C GLY A 36 -4.03 6.97 16.31
N ILE A 37 -3.36 7.15 17.46
CA ILE A 37 -2.35 8.20 17.65
C ILE A 37 -1.19 7.99 16.66
N GLU A 38 -0.68 6.77 16.59
CA GLU A 38 0.42 6.42 15.69
C GLU A 38 0.02 6.60 14.22
N TYR A 39 -1.18 6.16 13.83
CA TYR A 39 -1.72 6.39 12.49
C TYR A 39 -1.75 7.88 12.13
N ALA A 40 -2.32 8.73 12.99
CA ALA A 40 -2.43 10.16 12.70
C ALA A 40 -1.07 10.86 12.60
N LYS A 41 -0.09 10.44 13.43
CA LYS A 41 1.30 10.92 13.34
C LYS A 41 1.95 10.49 12.03
N ASN A 42 1.85 9.21 11.67
CA ASN A 42 2.42 8.68 10.43
C ASN A 42 1.78 9.33 9.21
N GLU A 43 0.45 9.52 9.21
CA GLU A 43 -0.28 10.16 8.13
C GLU A 43 0.11 11.65 7.96
N MET A 44 0.59 12.30 9.03
CA MET A 44 1.11 13.65 8.99
C MET A 44 2.52 13.75 8.37
N VAL A 45 3.41 12.82 8.74
CA VAL A 45 4.85 12.92 8.40
C VAL A 45 5.20 12.14 7.15
N HIS A 46 4.74 10.90 7.05
CA HIS A 46 5.13 9.97 6.01
C HIS A 46 4.02 8.94 5.78
N PRO A 47 2.94 9.30 5.05
CA PRO A 47 1.84 8.39 4.79
C PRO A 47 2.31 7.21 3.92
N MET A 48 2.22 6.02 4.47
CA MET A 48 2.59 4.76 3.80
C MET A 48 1.33 3.99 3.39
N ARG A 49 1.35 3.31 2.24
CA ARG A 49 0.24 2.49 1.75
C ARG A 49 0.73 1.19 1.12
N THR A 50 0.00 0.12 1.37
CA THR A 50 0.14 -1.13 0.63
C THR A 50 -0.75 -1.06 -0.60
N ILE A 51 -0.19 -1.39 -1.77
CA ILE A 51 -0.93 -1.39 -3.04
C ILE A 51 -1.36 -2.80 -3.38
N THR A 52 -2.60 -2.93 -3.84
CA THR A 52 -3.12 -4.13 -4.51
C THR A 52 -3.51 -3.75 -5.94
N THR A 53 -3.09 -4.57 -6.90
CA THR A 53 -3.35 -4.33 -8.33
C THR A 53 -3.31 -5.65 -9.10
N SER A 54 -3.21 -5.61 -10.42
CA SER A 54 -3.09 -6.79 -11.27
C SER A 54 -2.00 -6.63 -12.34
N VAL A 55 -1.48 -7.77 -12.79
CA VAL A 55 -0.47 -7.87 -13.85
C VAL A 55 -1.01 -8.76 -14.96
N PHE A 56 -0.67 -8.44 -16.21
CA PHE A 56 -1.08 -9.21 -17.37
C PHE A 56 -0.36 -10.56 -17.43
N VAL A 57 -1.12 -11.63 -17.70
CA VAL A 57 -0.61 -13.00 -17.81
C VAL A 57 -0.77 -13.51 -19.23
N GLN A 58 0.34 -13.82 -19.88
CA GLN A 58 0.41 -14.50 -21.16
C GLN A 58 0.20 -16.00 -20.97
N GLN A 59 -0.56 -16.62 -21.88
CA GLN A 59 -0.85 -18.07 -21.87
C GLN A 59 -1.53 -18.57 -20.58
N GLY A 60 -2.14 -17.67 -19.80
CA GLY A 60 -2.86 -18.03 -18.59
C GLY A 60 -4.32 -18.38 -18.88
N ILE A 61 -4.89 -19.29 -18.07
CA ILE A 61 -6.33 -19.59 -18.07
C ILE A 61 -7.19 -18.33 -17.85
N VAL A 62 -6.60 -17.30 -17.23
CA VAL A 62 -7.14 -15.94 -17.13
C VAL A 62 -6.05 -14.93 -17.52
N PRO A 63 -6.42 -13.79 -18.14
CA PRO A 63 -5.44 -12.83 -18.66
C PRO A 63 -4.79 -11.94 -17.59
N LEU A 64 -5.21 -12.05 -16.32
CA LEU A 64 -4.75 -11.20 -15.22
C LEU A 64 -4.55 -12.01 -13.94
N VAL A 65 -3.43 -11.75 -13.27
CA VAL A 65 -3.16 -12.20 -11.90
C VAL A 65 -3.22 -11.02 -10.94
N SER A 66 -3.88 -11.20 -9.80
CA SER A 66 -3.89 -10.19 -8.74
C SER A 66 -2.56 -10.21 -8.01
N VAL A 67 -2.00 -9.02 -7.78
CA VAL A 67 -0.74 -8.83 -7.07
C VAL A 67 -0.92 -7.83 -5.93
N LYS A 68 -0.05 -7.92 -4.94
CA LYS A 68 0.06 -6.95 -3.86
C LYS A 68 1.52 -6.60 -3.61
N LEU A 69 1.75 -5.43 -3.02
CA LEU A 69 3.00 -5.17 -2.33
C LEU A 69 3.03 -5.91 -1.00
N ASP A 70 4.16 -6.52 -0.67
CA ASP A 70 4.34 -7.20 0.62
C ASP A 70 4.62 -6.22 1.77
N THR A 71 5.29 -5.10 1.48
CA THR A 71 5.53 -4.00 2.41
C THR A 71 4.91 -2.68 1.91
N PRO A 72 4.49 -1.78 2.82
CA PRO A 72 3.96 -0.47 2.43
C PRO A 72 5.01 0.40 1.75
N ILE A 73 4.58 1.29 0.85
CA ILE A 73 5.43 2.30 0.21
C ILE A 73 4.90 3.72 0.49
N PRO A 74 5.72 4.77 0.30
CA PRO A 74 5.27 6.15 0.45
C PRO A 74 4.12 6.48 -0.51
N LYS A 75 3.11 7.22 -0.03
CA LYS A 75 1.90 7.55 -0.80
C LYS A 75 2.23 8.26 -2.12
N GLU A 76 3.22 9.14 -2.12
CA GLU A 76 3.70 9.84 -3.31
C GLU A 76 4.26 8.91 -4.40
N LYS A 77 4.74 7.71 -4.03
CA LYS A 77 5.31 6.72 -4.95
C LYS A 77 4.26 5.80 -5.58
N ILE A 78 3.00 5.87 -5.13
CA ILE A 78 1.93 4.98 -5.61
C ILE A 78 1.77 5.05 -7.12
N PHE A 79 1.67 6.26 -7.68
CA PHE A 79 1.44 6.42 -9.13
C PHE A 79 2.63 5.95 -9.97
N GLU A 80 3.86 6.15 -9.47
CA GLU A 80 5.08 5.69 -10.12
C GLU A 80 5.13 4.16 -10.18
N VAL A 81 4.86 3.50 -9.04
CA VAL A 81 4.80 2.04 -8.95
C VAL A 81 3.68 1.47 -9.82
N MET A 82 2.49 2.07 -9.80
CA MET A 82 1.36 1.63 -10.63
C MET A 82 1.65 1.75 -12.12
N LYS A 83 2.36 2.80 -12.54
CA LYS A 83 2.79 2.97 -13.93
C LYS A 83 3.77 1.88 -14.32
N PHE A 84 4.77 1.60 -13.48
CA PHE A 84 5.74 0.54 -13.72
C PHE A 84 5.08 -0.84 -13.85
N ILE A 85 4.19 -1.20 -12.91
CA ILE A 85 3.51 -2.50 -12.90
C ILE A 85 2.64 -2.71 -14.14
N ARG A 86 2.00 -1.65 -14.66
CA ARG A 86 1.13 -1.70 -15.84
C ARG A 86 1.83 -2.25 -17.09
N ASP A 87 3.12 -1.95 -17.24
CA ASP A 87 3.90 -2.33 -18.42
C ASP A 87 4.46 -3.76 -18.32
N ILE A 88 4.34 -4.40 -17.16
CA ILE A 88 4.85 -5.75 -16.91
C ILE A 88 3.86 -6.79 -17.41
N LYS A 89 4.42 -7.81 -18.06
CA LYS A 89 3.71 -9.02 -18.51
C LYS A 89 4.45 -10.22 -17.95
N VAL A 90 3.70 -11.17 -17.41
CA VAL A 90 4.23 -12.45 -16.93
C VAL A 90 3.65 -13.58 -17.77
N THR A 91 4.31 -14.73 -17.81
CA THR A 91 3.81 -15.92 -18.51
C THR A 91 3.34 -16.95 -17.50
N ALA A 92 2.20 -17.59 -17.76
CA ALA A 92 1.71 -18.68 -16.93
C ALA A 92 2.63 -19.92 -17.03
N PRO A 93 2.72 -20.75 -15.96
CA PRO A 93 1.99 -20.63 -14.71
C PRO A 93 2.54 -19.55 -13.77
N VAL A 94 1.62 -18.86 -13.08
CA VAL A 94 1.95 -17.95 -11.98
C VAL A 94 1.42 -18.55 -10.69
N ILE A 95 2.25 -18.66 -9.65
CA ILE A 95 1.88 -19.31 -8.39
C ILE A 95 1.56 -18.27 -7.32
N SER A 96 0.55 -18.53 -6.48
CA SER A 96 0.30 -17.68 -5.30
C SER A 96 1.54 -17.57 -4.41
N GLY A 97 1.87 -16.36 -3.98
CA GLY A 97 3.10 -16.06 -3.23
C GLY A 97 4.34 -15.86 -4.09
N GLN A 98 4.26 -16.05 -5.41
CA GLN A 98 5.38 -15.79 -6.32
C GLN A 98 5.71 -14.30 -6.36
N ILE A 99 6.99 -13.99 -6.18
CA ILE A 99 7.51 -12.64 -6.39
C ILE A 99 7.61 -12.40 -7.89
N ILE A 100 6.80 -11.47 -8.39
CA ILE A 100 6.81 -11.03 -9.79
C ILE A 100 7.92 -10.00 -10.02
N ILE A 101 8.11 -9.10 -9.04
CA ILE A 101 9.13 -8.05 -9.10
C ILE A 101 9.72 -7.91 -7.71
N ALA A 102 11.02 -8.12 -7.57
CA ALA A 102 11.74 -7.88 -6.33
C ALA A 102 12.16 -6.41 -6.23
N ASN A 103 12.07 -5.82 -5.04
CA ASN A 103 12.53 -4.46 -4.73
C ASN A 103 12.08 -3.39 -5.74
N ILE A 104 10.75 -3.27 -5.92
CA ILE A 104 10.12 -2.36 -6.86
C ILE A 104 10.64 -0.93 -6.71
N LEU A 105 11.27 -0.40 -7.77
CA LEU A 105 11.84 0.96 -7.82
C LEU A 105 12.78 1.28 -6.64
N GLY A 106 13.45 0.28 -6.05
CA GLY A 106 14.33 0.48 -4.90
C GLY A 106 13.62 0.74 -3.56
N LEU A 107 12.30 0.54 -3.49
CA LEU A 107 11.48 0.87 -2.32
C LEU A 107 11.48 -0.21 -1.21
N LYS A 108 12.31 -1.25 -1.33
CA LYS A 108 12.35 -2.41 -0.42
C LYS A 108 10.98 -3.09 -0.26
N SER A 109 10.23 -3.13 -1.36
CA SER A 109 8.90 -3.73 -1.46
C SER A 109 8.85 -4.64 -2.68
N ASN A 110 8.23 -5.79 -2.56
CA ASN A 110 8.11 -6.77 -3.63
C ASN A 110 6.68 -6.80 -4.16
N VAL A 111 6.53 -6.99 -5.47
CA VAL A 111 5.23 -7.27 -6.10
C VAL A 111 5.02 -8.78 -6.06
N VAL A 112 4.01 -9.23 -5.31
CA VAL A 112 3.75 -10.65 -5.04
C VAL A 112 2.38 -11.04 -5.57
N ALA A 113 2.29 -12.15 -6.29
CA ALA A 113 1.03 -12.72 -6.75
C ALA A 113 0.19 -13.23 -5.56
N THR A 114 -1.11 -12.94 -5.58
CA THR A 114 -2.04 -13.35 -4.51
C THR A 114 -2.93 -14.54 -4.88
N LYS A 115 -2.86 -15.00 -6.14
CA LYS A 115 -3.56 -16.18 -6.63
C LYS A 115 -2.72 -16.91 -7.67
N THR A 116 -3.03 -18.18 -7.87
CA THR A 116 -2.42 -18.99 -8.95
C THR A 116 -3.18 -18.76 -10.27
N VAL A 117 -2.44 -18.69 -11.38
CA VAL A 117 -2.97 -18.70 -12.75
C VAL A 117 -2.26 -19.82 -13.50
N GLU A 118 -3.00 -20.88 -13.80
CA GLU A 118 -2.50 -22.01 -14.58
C GLU A 118 -2.29 -21.65 -16.05
N LYS A 119 -1.49 -22.45 -16.73
CA LYS A 119 -1.27 -22.33 -18.18
C LYS A 119 -2.43 -22.97 -18.96
N VAL A 120 -2.80 -22.37 -20.10
CA VAL A 120 -3.75 -22.95 -21.08
C VAL A 120 -3.11 -24.12 -21.82
#